data_AF-A0ABD7C8F2-F1
#
_entry.id   AF-A0ABD7C8F2-F1
#
_cell.length_a   1.000
_cell.length_b   1.000
_cell.length_c   1.000
_cell.angle_alpha   90.00
_cell.angle_beta   90.00
_cell.angle_gamma   90.00
#
_symmetry.space_group_name_H-M   'P 1'
#
loop_
_entity.id
_entity.type
_entity.pdbx_description
1 polymer ?
#
loop_
_entity_poly.entity_id
_entity_poly.type
_entity_poly.pdbx_seq_one_letter_code
_entity_poly.pdbx_strand_id
1 'polypeptide(L)'
;MRIDAFGVYVRAELDHWGREFALHRACDYLGHHTRNLLQVLIDHKGDMPGRAQGFKPMETDARAQLIEDIVASIGIDNVAMACALRAYHCGKGRRKIERFETAIMLMANCDERPVSNRQYLNLVELGFQRVRGRLEAWSHVA
;
A
#
# COMPACT_ATOMS: atom_id res chain seq x y z
N MET A 1 1.85 -29.74 -12.18
CA MET A 1 1.53 -28.34 -11.84
C MET A 1 2.67 -27.78 -11.00
N ARG A 2 3.48 -26.86 -11.53
CA ARG A 2 4.58 -26.24 -10.77
C ARG A 2 3.95 -25.21 -9.83
N ILE A 3 4.07 -25.42 -8.52
CA ILE A 3 3.49 -24.52 -7.51
C ILE A 3 4.33 -23.23 -7.52
N ASP A 4 3.71 -22.08 -7.79
CA ASP A 4 4.36 -20.76 -7.70
C ASP A 4 4.53 -20.37 -6.22
N ALA A 5 5.48 -21.03 -5.56
CA ALA A 5 5.77 -20.82 -4.14
C ALA A 5 6.15 -19.38 -3.83
N PHE A 6 6.89 -18.73 -4.75
CA PHE A 6 7.27 -17.34 -4.57
C PHE A 6 6.08 -16.39 -4.71
N GLY A 7 5.20 -16.60 -5.69
CA GLY A 7 3.96 -15.84 -5.80
C GLY A 7 3.06 -15.99 -4.56
N VAL A 8 3.02 -17.18 -3.94
CA VAL A 8 2.31 -17.40 -2.66
C VAL A 8 2.96 -16.59 -1.54
N TYR A 9 4.29 -16.60 -1.45
CA TYR A 9 5.03 -15.80 -0.48
C TYR A 9 4.74 -14.30 -0.61
N VAL A 10 4.82 -13.74 -1.82
CA VAL A 10 4.55 -12.31 -2.05
C VAL A 10 3.11 -11.92 -1.68
N ARG A 11 2.13 -12.79 -1.97
CA ARG A 11 0.74 -12.55 -1.53
C ARG A 11 0.64 -12.54 0.00
N ALA A 12 1.34 -13.42 0.69
CA ALA A 12 1.37 -13.46 2.14
C ALA A 12 2.01 -12.20 2.75
N GLU A 13 3.09 -11.68 2.15
CA GLU A 13 3.71 -10.42 2.55
C GLU A 13 2.79 -9.22 2.33
N LEU A 14 2.11 -9.13 1.18
CA LEU A 14 1.13 -8.07 0.92
C LEU A 14 -0.09 -8.16 1.85
N ASP A 15 -0.50 -9.37 2.21
CA ASP A 15 -1.58 -9.60 3.17
C ASP A 15 -1.17 -9.27 4.61
N HIS A 16 0.11 -9.42 4.95
CA HIS A 16 0.68 -9.00 6.23
C HIS A 16 0.79 -7.47 6.27
N TRP A 17 1.36 -6.86 5.23
CA TRP A 17 1.41 -5.41 5.05
C TRP A 17 0.03 -4.75 5.15
N GLY A 18 -0.98 -5.29 4.46
CA GLY A 18 -2.34 -4.77 4.51
C GLY A 18 -3.00 -4.86 5.89
N ARG A 19 -2.59 -5.80 6.74
CA ARG A 19 -3.03 -5.89 8.15
C ARG A 19 -2.31 -4.87 9.02
N GLU A 20 -1.00 -4.74 8.87
CA GLU A 20 -0.19 -3.79 9.64
C GLU A 20 -0.58 -2.34 9.34
N PHE A 21 -0.73 -2.02 8.05
CA PHE A 21 -1.11 -0.70 7.55
C PHE A 21 -2.60 -0.64 7.22
N ALA A 22 -3.47 -1.29 8.01
CA ALA A 22 -4.90 -1.26 7.72
C ALA A 22 -5.45 0.17 7.79
N LEU A 23 -6.27 0.58 6.82
CA LEU A 23 -6.73 1.97 6.68
C LEU A 23 -7.61 2.48 7.84
N HIS A 24 -8.13 1.56 8.65
CA HIS A 24 -8.91 1.88 9.84
C HIS A 24 -8.05 1.95 11.12
N ARG A 25 -6.77 1.59 11.06
CA ARG A 25 -5.85 1.62 12.21
C ARG A 25 -5.43 3.07 12.48
N ALA A 26 -5.28 3.40 13.76
CA ALA A 26 -4.69 4.65 14.19
C ALA A 26 -3.18 4.69 13.86
N CYS A 27 -2.65 5.89 13.67
CA CYS A 27 -1.23 6.16 13.47
C CYS A 27 -0.78 7.25 14.44
N ASP A 28 0.46 7.13 14.91
CA ASP A 28 1.02 8.07 15.86
C ASP A 28 1.80 9.12 15.10
N TYR A 29 1.47 10.39 15.34
CA TYR A 29 2.18 11.53 14.78
C TYR A 29 2.63 12.46 15.88
N LEU A 30 3.94 12.65 16.08
CA LEU A 30 4.47 13.52 17.14
C LEU A 30 3.80 13.28 18.54
N GLY A 31 3.36 12.04 18.81
CA GLY A 31 2.61 11.69 20.04
C GLY A 31 1.08 11.78 19.97
N HIS A 32 0.48 12.06 18.79
CA HIS A 32 -0.98 12.09 18.59
C HIS A 32 -1.49 10.77 18.00
N HIS A 33 -2.17 9.96 18.83
CA HIS A 33 -2.78 8.68 18.45
C HIS A 33 -4.15 8.81 17.73
N THR A 34 -4.60 10.03 17.42
CA THR A 34 -6.01 10.29 17.06
C THR A 34 -6.32 10.19 15.56
N ARG A 35 -5.31 10.09 14.69
CA ARG A 35 -5.52 10.04 13.23
C ARG A 35 -5.45 8.61 12.72
N ASN A 36 -6.36 8.24 11.82
CA ASN A 36 -6.27 6.97 11.10
C ASN A 36 -5.40 7.09 9.85
N LEU A 37 -4.83 5.98 9.39
CA LEU A 37 -3.91 5.95 8.25
C LEU A 37 -4.50 6.53 6.95
N LEU A 38 -5.79 6.35 6.70
CA LEU A 38 -6.42 6.89 5.49
C LEU A 38 -6.41 8.43 5.48
N GLN A 39 -6.68 9.05 6.63
CA GLN A 39 -6.61 10.52 6.75
C GLN A 39 -5.19 11.02 6.49
N VAL A 40 -4.20 10.31 7.03
CA VAL A 40 -2.78 10.62 6.81
C VAL A 40 -2.45 10.60 5.33
N LEU A 41 -2.90 9.57 4.63
CA LEU A 41 -2.68 9.49 3.19
C LEU A 41 -3.33 10.63 2.43
N ILE A 42 -4.56 11.01 2.77
CA ILE A 42 -5.24 12.13 2.14
C ILE A 42 -4.43 13.42 2.36
N ASP A 43 -4.00 13.67 3.60
CA ASP A 43 -3.20 14.85 3.96
C ASP A 43 -1.86 14.90 3.20
N HIS A 44 -1.30 13.73 2.88
CA HIS A 44 -0.03 13.56 2.19
C HIS A 44 -0.19 13.14 0.72
N LYS A 45 -1.32 13.47 0.09
CA LYS A 45 -1.57 13.21 -1.34
C LYS A 45 -1.30 11.77 -1.76
N GLY A 46 -1.87 10.81 -1.04
CA GLY A 46 -1.73 9.37 -1.27
C GLY A 46 -0.38 8.77 -0.94
N ASP A 47 0.64 9.59 -0.68
CA ASP A 47 1.96 9.13 -0.26
C ASP A 47 2.00 8.85 1.24
N MET A 48 2.78 7.84 1.62
CA MET A 48 3.08 7.60 3.02
C MET A 48 4.17 8.57 3.47
N PRO A 49 3.90 9.43 4.47
CA PRO A 49 4.94 10.28 5.02
C PRO A 49 6.10 9.44 5.56
N GLY A 50 7.32 9.82 5.21
CA GLY A 50 8.54 9.12 5.60
C GLY A 50 8.81 9.23 7.10
N ARG A 51 9.68 8.35 7.63
CA ARG A 51 10.08 8.35 9.05
C ARG A 51 10.55 9.71 9.56
N ALA A 52 11.19 10.51 8.70
CA ALA A 52 11.67 11.85 9.03
C ALA A 52 10.54 12.85 9.34
N GLN A 53 9.33 12.61 8.84
CA GLN A 53 8.16 13.44 9.11
C GLN A 53 7.45 13.04 10.41
N GLY A 54 7.91 12.00 11.13
CA GLY A 54 7.39 11.65 12.45
C GLY A 54 6.10 10.82 12.45
N PHE A 55 5.76 10.20 11.31
CA PHE A 55 4.67 9.22 11.21
C PHE A 55 5.18 7.81 11.53
N LYS A 56 4.60 7.18 12.55
CA LYS A 56 4.85 5.77 12.86
C LYS A 56 3.52 5.10 13.23
N PRO A 57 3.02 4.13 12.44
CA PRO A 57 2.01 3.21 12.96
C PRO A 57 2.55 2.56 14.24
N MET A 58 1.75 2.45 15.31
CA MET A 58 2.16 1.81 16.58
C MET A 58 2.98 0.55 16.29
N GLU A 59 4.22 0.48 16.79
CA GLU A 59 5.24 -0.55 16.49
C GLU A 59 5.02 -1.35 15.20
N THR A 60 5.59 -0.87 14.10
CA THR A 60 5.45 -1.52 12.79
C THR A 60 6.43 -2.69 12.65
N ASP A 61 5.91 -3.84 12.21
CA ASP A 61 6.71 -5.01 11.85
C ASP A 61 7.67 -4.70 10.67
N ALA A 62 8.91 -5.19 10.76
CA ALA A 62 9.96 -4.88 9.79
C ALA A 62 9.66 -5.42 8.37
N ARG A 63 8.94 -6.54 8.25
CA ARG A 63 8.56 -7.12 6.95
C ARG A 63 7.45 -6.31 6.30
N ALA A 64 6.48 -5.84 7.08
CA ALA A 64 5.45 -4.93 6.57
C ALA A 64 6.07 -3.60 6.14
N GLN A 65 7.03 -3.06 6.90
CA GLN A 65 7.72 -1.83 6.53
C GLN A 65 8.51 -1.98 5.23
N LEU A 66 9.12 -3.14 4.98
CA LEU A 66 9.77 -3.42 3.70
C LEU A 66 8.79 -3.25 2.52
N ILE A 67 7.61 -3.87 2.60
CA ILE A 67 6.61 -3.73 1.55
C ILE A 67 6.16 -2.27 1.41
N GLU A 68 6.02 -1.55 2.52
CA GLU A 68 5.72 -0.12 2.51
C GLU A 68 6.77 0.69 1.74
N ASP A 69 8.06 0.45 1.99
CA ASP A 69 9.15 1.14 1.32
C ASP A 69 9.15 0.84 -0.21
N ILE A 70 8.80 -0.39 -0.60
CA ILE A 70 8.63 -0.77 -2.01
C ILE A 70 7.45 -0.02 -2.64
N VAL A 71 6.30 0.02 -1.96
CA VAL A 71 5.10 0.71 -2.46
C VAL A 71 5.33 2.21 -2.56
N ALA A 72 6.02 2.82 -1.58
CA ALA A 72 6.42 4.23 -1.64
C ALA A 72 7.36 4.49 -2.83
N SER A 73 8.32 3.59 -3.10
CA SER A 73 9.16 3.68 -4.29
C SER A 73 8.36 3.56 -5.59
N ILE A 74 7.26 2.80 -5.62
CA ILE A 74 6.34 2.73 -6.77
C ILE A 74 5.54 4.03 -6.90
N GLY A 75 5.22 4.69 -5.78
CA GLY A 75 4.52 5.97 -5.78
C GLY A 75 5.28 7.05 -6.55
N ILE A 76 6.61 7.07 -6.45
CA ILE A 76 7.48 8.03 -7.16
C ILE A 76 7.27 8.00 -8.68
N ASP A 77 7.06 6.83 -9.27
CA ASP A 77 6.92 6.68 -10.72
C ASP A 77 5.48 6.41 -11.18
N ASN A 78 4.62 5.86 -10.31
CA ASN A 78 3.23 5.56 -10.60
C ASN A 78 2.36 5.65 -9.33
N VAL A 79 1.97 6.89 -8.98
CA VAL A 79 1.13 7.18 -7.81
C VAL A 79 -0.21 6.42 -7.86
N ALA A 80 -0.85 6.35 -9.03
CA ALA A 80 -2.11 5.63 -9.18
C ALA A 80 -1.98 4.13 -8.82
N MET A 81 -0.86 3.50 -9.15
CA MET A 81 -0.58 2.11 -8.78
C MET A 81 -0.38 1.95 -7.27
N ALA A 82 0.39 2.84 -6.65
CA ALA A 82 0.59 2.83 -5.19
C ALA A 82 -0.75 3.00 -4.46
N CYS A 83 -1.57 3.97 -4.86
CA CYS A 83 -2.91 4.19 -4.33
C CYS A 83 -3.82 2.96 -4.51
N ALA A 84 -3.76 2.30 -5.67
CA ALA A 84 -4.53 1.09 -5.95
C ALA A 84 -4.12 -0.09 -5.04
N LEU A 85 -2.81 -0.34 -4.90
CA LEU A 85 -2.28 -1.37 -4.01
C LEU A 85 -2.72 -1.14 -2.56
N ARG A 86 -2.61 0.10 -2.11
CA ARG A 86 -2.97 0.50 -0.73
C ARG A 86 -4.45 0.31 -0.47
N ALA A 87 -5.32 0.81 -1.34
CA ALA A 87 -6.75 0.61 -1.21
C ALA A 87 -7.15 -0.88 -1.26
N TYR A 88 -6.48 -1.69 -2.09
CA TYR A 88 -6.77 -3.11 -2.24
C TYR A 88 -6.39 -3.93 -1.01
N HIS A 89 -5.16 -3.78 -0.50
CA HIS A 89 -4.61 -4.59 0.58
C HIS A 89 -4.86 -3.98 1.97
N CYS A 90 -4.65 -2.67 2.15
CA CYS A 90 -4.88 -1.98 3.42
C CYS A 90 -6.37 -1.72 3.70
N GLY A 91 -7.22 -1.74 2.66
CA GLY A 91 -8.67 -1.70 2.79
C GLY A 91 -9.32 -3.05 3.06
N LYS A 92 -8.55 -4.12 3.33
CA LYS A 92 -9.09 -5.47 3.57
C LYS A 92 -10.03 -5.45 4.78
N GLY A 93 -11.18 -6.13 4.65
CA GLY A 93 -12.31 -6.04 5.58
C GLY A 93 -13.44 -5.11 5.11
N ARG A 94 -13.16 -4.20 4.16
CA ARG A 94 -14.16 -3.40 3.45
C ARG A 94 -14.74 -4.13 2.24
N ARG A 95 -15.91 -3.70 1.76
CA ARG A 95 -16.51 -4.23 0.53
C ARG A 95 -15.62 -3.95 -0.68
N LYS A 96 -15.73 -4.76 -1.73
CA LYS A 96 -14.96 -4.56 -2.98
C LYS A 96 -15.15 -3.16 -3.55
N ILE A 97 -16.39 -2.66 -3.54
CA ILE A 97 -16.74 -1.32 -4.01
C ILE A 97 -16.09 -0.22 -3.15
N GLU A 98 -16.14 -0.35 -1.83
CA GLU A 98 -15.55 0.62 -0.89
C GLU A 98 -14.03 0.71 -1.07
N ARG A 99 -13.35 -0.41 -1.35
CA ARG A 99 -11.92 -0.40 -1.69
C ARG A 99 -11.64 0.34 -2.99
N PHE A 100 -12.47 0.13 -4.01
CA PHE A 100 -12.34 0.86 -5.26
C PHE A 100 -12.58 2.37 -5.07
N GLU A 101 -13.65 2.76 -4.37
CA GLU A 101 -13.94 4.16 -4.05
C GLU A 101 -12.81 4.81 -3.25
N THR A 102 -12.24 4.07 -2.29
CA THR A 102 -11.05 4.51 -1.55
C THR A 102 -9.86 4.74 -2.48
N ALA A 103 -9.62 3.86 -3.46
CA ALA A 103 -8.54 4.03 -4.43
C ALA A 103 -8.74 5.30 -5.27
N ILE A 104 -9.96 5.54 -5.75
CA ILE A 104 -10.30 6.74 -6.53
C ILE A 104 -10.14 8.00 -5.69
N MET A 105 -10.57 7.96 -4.43
CA MET A 105 -10.40 9.08 -3.50
C MET A 105 -8.92 9.38 -3.26
N LEU A 106 -8.09 8.36 -3.04
CA LEU A 106 -6.64 8.53 -2.87
C LEU A 106 -6.03 9.14 -4.14
N MET A 107 -6.32 8.59 -5.33
CA MET A 107 -5.85 9.13 -6.61
C MET A 107 -6.25 10.59 -6.83
N ALA A 108 -7.51 10.94 -6.54
CA ALA A 108 -7.99 12.31 -6.68
C ALA A 108 -7.21 13.30 -5.79
N ASN A 109 -6.84 12.89 -4.57
CA ASN A 109 -5.99 13.71 -3.69
C ASN A 109 -4.54 13.82 -4.17
N CYS A 110 -4.11 12.92 -5.05
CA CYS A 110 -2.82 12.97 -5.74
C CYS A 110 -2.84 13.78 -7.04
N ASP A 111 -3.95 14.45 -7.35
CA ASP A 111 -4.17 15.11 -8.64
C ASP A 111 -4.19 14.11 -9.84
N GLU A 112 -4.41 12.82 -9.57
CA GLU A 112 -4.52 11.77 -10.58
C GLU A 112 -5.94 11.63 -11.12
N ARG A 113 -6.04 11.19 -12.39
CA ARG A 113 -7.35 10.98 -13.03
C ARG A 113 -8.04 9.74 -12.44
N PRO A 114 -9.37 9.79 -12.21
CA PRO A 114 -10.10 8.62 -11.80
C PRO A 114 -10.03 7.54 -12.88
N VAL A 115 -9.82 6.30 -12.44
CA VAL A 115 -9.72 5.13 -13.32
C VAL A 115 -11.00 4.30 -13.29
N SER A 116 -11.25 3.55 -14.35
CA SER A 116 -12.31 2.53 -14.34
C SER A 116 -11.99 1.39 -13.37
N ASN A 117 -13.00 0.65 -12.91
CA ASN A 117 -12.80 -0.52 -12.06
C ASN A 117 -11.86 -1.57 -12.70
N ARG A 118 -11.97 -1.77 -14.01
CA ARG A 118 -11.05 -2.66 -14.76
C ARG A 118 -9.60 -2.17 -14.69
N GLN A 119 -9.37 -0.88 -14.89
CA GLN A 119 -8.03 -0.29 -14.80
C GLN A 119 -7.48 -0.37 -13.37
N TYR A 120 -8.32 -0.14 -12.36
CA TYR A 120 -7.94 -0.33 -10.95
C TYR A 120 -7.44 -1.76 -10.68
N LEU A 121 -8.18 -2.79 -11.10
CA LEU A 121 -7.76 -4.18 -10.91
C LEU A 121 -6.47 -4.49 -11.69
N ASN A 122 -6.29 -3.91 -12.88
CA ASN A 122 -5.05 -4.04 -13.63
C ASN A 122 -3.86 -3.38 -12.91
N LEU A 123 -4.07 -2.19 -12.31
CA LEU A 123 -3.03 -1.52 -11.52
C LEU A 123 -2.62 -2.36 -10.31
N VAL A 124 -3.57 -3.00 -9.64
CA VAL A 124 -3.27 -3.92 -8.52
C VAL A 124 -2.44 -5.12 -9.01
N GLU A 125 -2.81 -5.74 -10.12
CA GLU A 125 -2.07 -6.87 -10.68
C GLU A 125 -0.65 -6.47 -11.13
N LEU A 126 -0.50 -5.34 -11.84
CA LEU A 126 0.81 -4.82 -12.23
C LEU A 126 1.66 -4.43 -11.02
N GLY A 127 1.04 -3.84 -10.00
CA GLY A 127 1.68 -3.51 -8.73
C GLY A 127 2.18 -4.76 -8.02
N PHE A 128 1.40 -5.83 -8.00
CA PHE A 128 1.82 -7.13 -7.47
C PHE A 128 3.09 -7.64 -8.17
N GLN A 129 3.14 -7.56 -9.51
CA GLN A 129 4.34 -7.99 -10.26
C GLN A 129 5.56 -7.11 -9.96
N ARG A 130 5.38 -5.81 -9.73
CA ARG A 130 6.49 -4.92 -9.33
C ARG A 130 7.02 -5.24 -7.94
N VAL A 131 6.13 -5.48 -6.97
CA VAL A 131 6.52 -5.88 -5.62
C VAL A 131 7.26 -7.22 -5.65
N ARG A 132 6.73 -8.19 -6.42
CA ARG A 132 7.39 -9.48 -6.67
C ARG A 132 8.82 -9.28 -7.17
N GLY A 133 9.00 -8.52 -8.26
CA GLY A 133 10.33 -8.29 -8.85
C GLY A 133 11.31 -7.60 -7.91
N ARG A 134 10.84 -6.68 -7.05
CA ARG A 134 11.67 -6.03 -6.02
C ARG A 134 12.12 -7.01 -4.94
N LEU A 135 11.21 -7.86 -4.45
CA LEU A 135 11.54 -8.90 -3.46
C LEU A 135 12.48 -9.97 -4.03
N GLU A 136 12.30 -10.36 -5.29
CA GLU A 136 13.24 -11.27 -5.98
C GLU A 136 14.64 -10.64 -6.04
N ALA A 137 14.75 -9.38 -6.45
CA ALA A 137 16.04 -8.68 -6.50
C ALA A 137 16.73 -8.63 -5.13
N TRP A 138 15.98 -8.42 -4.05
CA TRP A 138 16.54 -8.40 -2.69
C TRP A 138 17.02 -9.77 -2.23
N SER A 139 16.33 -10.85 -2.62
CA SER A 139 16.74 -12.22 -2.29
C SER A 139 18.06 -12.64 -2.95
N HIS A 140 18.48 -11.95 -4.02
CA HIS A 140 19.74 -12.20 -4.72
C HIS A 140 20.91 -11.34 -4.23
N VAL A 141 20.65 -10.34 -3.39
CA VAL A 141 21.66 -9.40 -2.87
C VAL A 141 22.05 -9.71 -1.42
N ALA A 142 21.27 -10.54 -0.72
CA ALA A 142 21.56 -11.07 0.61
C ALA A 142 22.39 -12.36 0.55
#